data_AF-A0A937Z855-F1
#
_entry.id   AF-A0A937Z855-F1
#
_cell.length_a   1.000
_cell.length_b   1.000
_cell.length_c   1.000
_cell.angle_alpha   90.00
_cell.angle_beta   90.00
_cell.angle_gamma   90.00
#
_symmetry.space_group_name_H-M   'P 1'
#
loop_
_entity.id
_entity.type
_entity.pdbx_description
1 polymer ?
#
loop_
_entity_poly.entity_id
_entity_poly.type
_entity_poly.pdbx_seq_one_letter_code
_entity_poly.pdbx_strand_id
1 'polypeptide(L)' 'MSREGVVVFGFDATQIVSLVGCRVRVKKGLLIFEGTLAGPSERKFPRGTNSTAYGCTVEGKDFRLDFAWWDWDIRPLQSA' A
#
# COMPACT_ATOMS: atom_id res chain seq x y z
N MET A 1 3.77 -4.19 31.89
CA MET A 1 4.96 -3.84 31.09
C MET A 1 4.52 -3.64 29.66
N SER A 2 4.41 -2.38 29.24
CA SER A 2 3.99 -2.00 27.89
C SER A 2 5.09 -2.40 26.91
N ARG A 3 4.82 -3.39 26.05
CA ARG A 3 5.71 -3.67 24.91
C ARG A 3 5.51 -2.54 23.92
N GLU A 4 6.35 -1.52 24.02
CA GLU A 4 6.49 -0.48 23.01
C GLU A 4 6.89 -1.17 21.71
N GLY A 5 5.90 -1.36 20.83
CA GLY A 5 6.16 -1.86 19.49
C GLY A 5 7.02 -0.85 18.77
N VAL A 6 8.27 -1.23 18.49
CA VAL A 6 9.17 -0.45 17.66
C VAL A 6 8.46 -0.20 16.32
N VAL A 7 8.13 1.06 16.04
CA VAL A 7 7.56 1.47 14.75
C VAL A 7 8.69 1.50 13.75
N VAL A 8 8.92 0.36 13.09
CA VAL A 8 9.85 0.29 11.97
C VAL A 8 9.10 0.78 10.73
N PHE A 9 9.40 2.01 10.28
CA PHE A 9 9.08 2.45 8.93
C PHE A 9 10.00 1.72 7.95
N GLY A 10 9.79 0.42 7.80
CA GLY A 10 10.50 -0.41 6.83
C GLY A 10 9.89 -0.23 5.45
N PHE A 11 10.07 0.94 4.85
CA PHE A 11 9.85 1.10 3.41
C PHE A 11 11.04 0.46 2.68
N ASP A 12 11.11 -0.88 2.67
CA ASP A 12 11.95 -1.67 1.73
C ASP A 12 11.42 -1.56 0.27
N ALA A 13 10.71 -0.47 -0.01
CA ALA A 13 9.76 -0.32 -1.09
C ALA A 13 10.12 0.92 -1.93
N THR A 14 11.40 1.08 -2.28
CA THR A 14 11.87 2.15 -3.17
C THR A 14 11.01 2.23 -4.43
N GLN A 15 10.57 1.07 -4.93
CA GLN A 15 9.63 0.96 -6.04
C GLN A 15 8.25 1.53 -5.71
N ILE A 16 7.66 1.24 -4.55
CA ILE A 16 6.34 1.76 -4.17
C ILE A 16 6.40 3.27 -3.91
N VAL A 17 7.46 3.77 -3.27
CA VAL A 17 7.68 5.20 -3.07
C VAL A 17 7.73 5.93 -4.41
N SER A 18 8.41 5.37 -5.42
CA SER A 18 8.46 5.96 -6.76
C SER A 18 7.13 6.01 -7.51
N LEU A 19 6.12 5.25 -7.05
CA LEU A 19 4.79 5.21 -7.65
C LEU A 19 3.79 6.13 -6.96
N VAL A 20 4.15 6.77 -5.85
CA VAL A 20 3.26 7.70 -5.15
C VAL A 20 2.94 8.88 -6.06
N GLY A 21 1.65 9.21 -6.18
CA GLY A 21 1.12 10.20 -7.12
C GLY A 21 0.89 9.67 -8.54
N CYS A 22 1.36 8.46 -8.87
CA CYS A 22 1.14 7.87 -10.19
C CYS A 22 -0.17 7.08 -10.26
N ARG A 23 -0.72 6.94 -11.47
CA ARG A 23 -1.77 5.96 -11.72
C ARG A 23 -1.19 4.55 -11.72
N VAL A 24 -1.83 3.68 -10.95
CA VAL A 24 -1.43 2.30 -10.76
C VAL A 24 -2.62 1.37 -10.92
N ARG A 25 -2.31 0.12 -11.26
CA ARG A 25 -3.19 -1.02 -11.07
C ARG A 25 -2.71 -1.77 -9.83
N VAL A 26 -3.61 -2.02 -8.88
CA VAL A 26 -3.36 -2.87 -7.72
C VAL A 26 -4.22 -4.13 -7.82
N LYS A 27 -3.62 -5.29 -7.58
CA LYS A 27 -4.28 -6.59 -7.74
C LYS A 27 -4.03 -7.51 -6.56
N LYS A 28 -5.09 -8.20 -6.11
CA LYS A 28 -5.03 -9.31 -5.15
C LYS A 28 -5.98 -10.43 -5.57
N GLY A 29 -5.43 -11.53 -6.07
CA GLY A 29 -6.21 -12.61 -6.65
C GLY A 29 -7.04 -12.11 -7.84
N LEU A 30 -8.37 -12.18 -7.73
CA LEU A 30 -9.33 -11.70 -8.74
C LEU A 30 -9.70 -10.23 -8.58
N LEU A 31 -9.36 -9.60 -7.45
CA LEU A 31 -9.66 -8.20 -7.21
C LEU A 31 -8.65 -7.31 -7.92
N ILE A 32 -9.13 -6.41 -8.76
CA ILE A 32 -8.32 -5.45 -9.52
C ILE A 32 -8.90 -4.06 -9.29
N PHE A 33 -8.06 -3.11 -8.92
CA PHE A 33 -8.42 -1.70 -8.76
C PHE A 33 -7.43 -0.82 -9.51
N GLU A 34 -7.94 0.23 -10.14
CA GLU A 34 -7.14 1.19 -10.90
C GLU A 34 -7.41 2.60 -10.38
N GLY A 35 -6.34 3.30 -10.01
CA GLY A 35 -6.44 4.59 -9.35
C GLY A 35 -5.08 5.24 -9.14
N THR A 36 -5.05 6.34 -8.42
CA THR A 36 -3.81 7.04 -8.05
C THR A 36 -3.30 6.49 -6.73
N LEU A 37 -2.03 6.12 -6.65
CA LEU A 37 -1.41 5.70 -5.40
C LEU A 37 -1.14 6.94 -4.53
N ALA A 38 -1.92 7.15 -3.48
CA ALA A 38 -1.84 8.34 -2.64
C ALA A 38 -0.65 8.30 -1.65
N GLY A 39 -0.08 7.11 -1.40
CA GLY A 39 1.03 6.92 -0.46
C GLY A 39 0.63 6.08 0.75
N PRO A 40 1.25 6.29 1.92
CA PRO A 40 0.98 5.50 3.12
C PRO A 40 -0.48 5.62 3.56
N SER A 41 -1.12 4.48 3.88
CA SER A 41 -2.48 4.50 4.42
C SER A 41 -2.52 4.98 5.86
N GLU A 42 -3.64 5.56 6.28
CA GLU A 42 -3.90 5.90 7.69
C GLU A 42 -4.05 4.63 8.56
N ARG A 43 -4.46 3.52 7.95
CA ARG A 43 -4.61 2.21 8.59
C ARG A 43 -3.29 1.43 8.63
N LYS A 44 -3.05 0.71 9.73
CA LYS A 44 -1.99 -0.31 9.83
C LYS A 44 -2.51 -1.70 9.49
N PHE A 45 -1.64 -2.52 8.91
CA PHE A 45 -1.91 -3.90 8.54
C PHE A 45 -0.91 -4.87 9.21
N PRO A 46 -1.32 -6.12 9.51
CA PRO A 46 -0.40 -7.13 10.03
C PRO A 46 0.79 -7.38 9.11
N ARG A 47 1.99 -7.43 9.67
CA ARG A 47 3.25 -7.72 8.97
C ARG A 47 4.03 -8.75 9.78
N GLY A 48 3.98 -10.01 9.38
CA GLY A 48 4.56 -11.10 10.17
C GLY A 48 3.81 -11.36 11.49
N THR A 49 4.43 -12.12 12.38
CA THR A 49 3.72 -12.79 13.50
C THR A 49 3.21 -11.85 14.60
N ASN A 50 3.88 -10.73 14.88
CA ASN A 50 3.54 -9.82 15.98
C ASN A 50 3.82 -8.34 15.66
N SER A 51 3.85 -7.97 14.38
CA SER A 51 4.12 -6.59 13.98
C SER A 51 3.05 -6.06 13.04
N THR A 52 2.93 -4.73 12.99
CA THR A 52 2.03 -4.04 12.07
C THR A 52 2.80 -2.96 11.35
N ALA A 53 2.52 -2.76 10.07
CA ALA A 53 3.11 -1.69 9.27
C ALA A 53 2.02 -0.87 8.55
N TYR A 54 2.37 0.34 8.13
CA TYR A 54 1.48 1.15 7.30
C TYR A 54 1.41 0.58 5.89
N GLY A 55 0.19 0.42 5.38
CA GLY A 55 -0.07 0.00 4.01
C GLY A 55 0.03 1.18 3.05
N CYS A 56 -0.65 1.07 1.93
CA CYS A 56 -0.86 2.17 0.99
C CYS A 56 -2.34 2.42 0.74
N THR A 57 -2.63 3.62 0.24
CA THR A 57 -3.97 3.99 -0.22
C THR A 57 -3.93 4.16 -1.74
N VAL A 58 -4.90 3.56 -2.44
CA VAL A 58 -5.20 3.88 -3.84
C VAL A 58 -6.57 4.56 -3.93
N GLU A 59 -6.61 5.67 -4.64
CA GLU A 59 -7.83 6.47 -4.83
C GLU A 59 -8.27 6.39 -6.29
N GLY A 60 -9.45 5.82 -6.50
CA GLY A 60 -10.14 5.85 -7.78
C GLY A 60 -11.19 6.96 -7.81
N LYS A 61 -11.94 7.03 -8.91
CA LYS A 61 -13.00 8.04 -9.09
C LYS A 61 -14.08 7.96 -8.00
N ASP A 62 -14.48 6.75 -7.65
CA ASP A 62 -15.62 6.48 -6.78
C ASP A 62 -15.25 5.51 -5.63
N PHE A 63 -13.96 5.34 -5.35
CA PHE A 63 -13.49 4.46 -4.28
C PHE A 63 -12.17 4.93 -3.68
N ARG A 64 -11.97 4.56 -2.42
CA ARG A 64 -10.69 4.61 -1.73
C ARG A 64 -10.41 3.24 -1.14
N LEU A 65 -9.23 2.69 -1.41
CA LEU A 65 -8.81 1.39 -0.92
C LEU A 65 -7.50 1.54 -0.15
N ASP A 66 -7.56 1.27 1.14
CA ASP A 66 -6.38 1.05 1.98
C ASP A 66 -6.00 -0.42 1.95
N PHE A 67 -4.73 -0.72 1.68
CA PHE A 67 -4.26 -2.09 1.53
C PHE A 67 -2.81 -2.29 1.97
N ALA A 68 -2.50 -3.51 2.42
CA ALA A 68 -1.14 -3.94 2.72
C ALA A 68 -0.32 -4.09 1.43
N TRP A 69 0.45 -3.08 1.04
CA TRP A 69 1.14 -3.05 -0.27
C TRP A 69 2.03 -4.27 -0.55
N TRP A 70 2.56 -4.90 0.49
CA TRP A 70 3.40 -6.08 0.39
C TRP A 70 2.65 -7.39 0.07
N ASP A 71 1.32 -7.38 0.13
CA ASP A 71 0.46 -8.54 -0.19
C ASP A 71 -0.23 -8.39 -1.57
N TRP A 72 0.09 -7.35 -2.32
CA TRP A 72 -0.59 -6.97 -3.56
C TRP A 72 0.42 -6.77 -4.70
N ASP A 73 0.01 -7.11 -5.93
CA ASP A 73 0.75 -6.75 -7.14
C ASP A 73 0.38 -5.31 -7.51
N ILE A 74 1.38 -4.42 -7.57
CA ILE A 74 1.22 -2.99 -7.83
C ILE A 74 2.03 -2.66 -9.07
N ARG A 75 1.38 -2.15 -10.12
CA ARG A 75 2.06 -1.79 -11.37
C ARG A 75 1.65 -0.40 -11.82
N PRO A 76 2.59 0.43 -12.32
CA PRO A 76 2.21 1.66 -13.00
C PRO A 76 1.32 1.32 -14.20
N LEU A 77 0.25 2.09 -14.39
CA LEU A 77 -0.43 2.11 -15.67
C LEU A 77 0.41 2.99 -16.58
N GLN A 78 0.95 2.43 -17.67
CA GLN A 78 1.60 3.25 -18.69
C GLN A 78 0.57 4.27 -19.19
N SER A 79 0.89 5.55 -19.09
CA SER A 79 0.21 6.57 -19.86
C SER A 79 0.37 6.16 -21.33
N ALA A 80 -0.75 5.96 -22.01
CA ALA A 80 -0.77 5.81 -23.47
C ALA A 80 -0.16 7.04 -24.15
#